data_AF-A0A6V7L889-F1
#
_entry.id   AF-A0A6V7L889-F1
#
_cell.length_a   1.000
_cell.length_b   1.000
_cell.length_c   1.000
_cell.angle_alpha   90.00
_cell.angle_beta   90.00
_cell.angle_gamma   90.00
#
_symmetry.space_group_name_H-M   'P 1'
#
loop_
_entity.id
_entity.type
_entity.pdbx_description
1 polymer ?
#
loop_
_entity_poly.entity_id
_entity_poly.type
_entity_poly.pdbx_seq_one_letter_code
_entity_poly.pdbx_strand_id
1 'polypeptide(L)'
;NSTAVSNFKTGLLHPERIGKVSRKSADILKSLANHLNSLSDEKLKSLSGKVVKLSNELTHQLPNIYAVNDGEFAVLNHGDFWHSNFMLGMENDENLPDVRL
;
A
#
# COMPACT_ATOMS: atom_id res chain seq x y z
N ASN A 1 -3.33 25.61 16.43
CA ASN A 1 -2.21 24.66 16.67
C ASN A 1 -2.75 23.31 17.05
N SER A 2 -2.88 22.40 16.08
CA SER A 2 -3.45 21.06 16.28
C SER A 2 -2.41 20.14 16.93
N THR A 3 -2.66 19.74 18.18
CA THR A 3 -1.89 18.80 18.99
C THR A 3 -1.87 17.37 18.45
N ALA A 4 -2.64 17.05 17.40
CA ALA A 4 -2.72 15.70 16.85
C ALA A 4 -1.45 15.29 16.09
N VAL A 5 -0.78 16.24 15.43
CA VAL A 5 0.36 15.93 14.54
C VAL A 5 1.69 15.83 15.30
N SER A 6 1.80 16.46 16.48
CA SER A 6 3.04 16.46 17.29
C SER A 6 3.43 15.09 17.84
N ASN A 7 2.51 14.11 17.84
CA ASN A 7 2.75 12.76 18.34
C ASN A 7 3.32 11.81 17.26
N PHE A 8 3.25 12.18 15.98
CA PHE A 8 3.77 11.37 14.89
C PHE A 8 5.23 11.71 14.61
N LYS A 9 6.15 11.10 15.37
CA LYS A 9 7.60 11.32 15.21
C LYS A 9 8.18 10.75 13.90
N THR A 10 7.57 9.70 13.35
CA THR A 10 8.06 9.01 12.14
C THR A 10 6.91 8.36 11.37
N GLY A 11 6.87 8.57 10.05
CA GLY A 11 5.87 8.00 9.15
C GLY A 11 6.03 6.49 8.93
N LEU A 12 5.01 5.85 8.37
CA LEU A 12 5.00 4.41 8.09
C LEU A 12 6.16 3.97 7.20
N LEU A 13 6.49 4.79 6.19
CA LEU A 13 7.53 4.55 5.19
C LEU A 13 8.91 5.11 5.59
N HIS A 14 9.07 5.54 6.84
CA HIS A 14 10.37 6.02 7.31
C HIS A 14 11.46 4.96 7.12
N PRO A 15 12.71 5.31 6.74
CA PRO A 15 13.79 4.34 6.47
C PRO A 15 14.02 3.32 7.59
N GLU A 16 13.89 3.75 8.86
CA GLU A 16 14.03 2.84 10.01
C GLU A 16 12.88 1.84 10.17
N ARG A 17 11.72 2.13 9.55
CA ARG A 17 10.50 1.31 9.63
C ARG A 17 10.26 0.50 8.37
N ILE A 18 10.71 0.95 7.21
CA ILE A 18 10.36 0.35 5.92
C ILE A 18 10.76 -1.12 5.83
N GLY A 19 11.91 -1.51 6.37
CA GLY A 19 12.32 -2.92 6.42
C GLY A 19 11.46 -3.80 7.34
N LYS A 20 10.85 -3.23 8.39
CA LYS A 20 9.87 -3.95 9.23
C LYS A 20 8.51 -4.04 8.53
N VAL A 21 8.08 -2.95 7.88
CA VAL A 21 6.82 -2.90 7.11
C VAL A 21 6.87 -3.89 5.95
N SER A 22 7.95 -3.87 5.16
CA SER A 22 8.17 -4.77 4.03
C SER A 22 8.13 -6.25 4.45
N ARG A 23 8.82 -6.63 5.53
CA ARG A 23 8.75 -8.00 6.08
C ARG A 23 7.34 -8.38 6.51
N LYS A 24 6.65 -7.51 7.24
CA LYS A 24 5.27 -7.78 7.68
C LYS A 24 4.33 -7.96 6.49
N SER A 25 4.46 -7.14 5.44
CA SER A 25 3.70 -7.28 4.21
C SER A 25 4.00 -8.62 3.51
N ALA A 26 5.26 -9.03 3.44
CA ALA A 26 5.66 -10.32 2.89
C ALA A 26 5.04 -11.49 3.69
N ASP A 27 5.07 -11.44 5.02
CA ASP A 27 4.50 -12.49 5.88
C ASP A 27 2.99 -12.62 5.70
N ILE A 28 2.27 -11.49 5.56
CA ILE A 28 0.83 -11.48 5.26
C ILE A 28 0.56 -12.19 3.92
N LEU A 29 1.34 -11.89 2.89
CA LEU A 29 1.17 -12.54 1.59
C LEU A 29 1.53 -14.03 1.63
N LYS A 30 2.53 -14.44 2.41
CA LYS A 30 2.81 -15.87 2.62
C LYS A 30 1.65 -16.58 3.30
N SER A 31 1.07 -15.98 4.33
CA SER A 31 -0.13 -16.50 4.98
C SER A 31 -1.29 -16.62 4.00
N LEU A 32 -1.51 -15.61 3.16
CA LEU A 32 -2.51 -15.66 2.09
C LEU A 32 -2.23 -16.78 1.11
N ALA A 33 -0.98 -16.94 0.65
CA ALA A 33 -0.60 -17.98 -0.29
C ALA A 33 -0.86 -19.39 0.28
N ASN A 34 -0.57 -19.60 1.57
CA ASN A 34 -0.87 -20.86 2.26
C ASN A 34 -2.38 -21.12 2.30
N HIS A 35 -3.18 -20.08 2.60
CA HIS A 35 -4.63 -20.18 2.58
C HIS A 35 -5.15 -20.52 1.19
N LEU A 36 -4.69 -19.83 0.14
CA LEU A 36 -5.07 -20.10 -1.25
C LEU A 36 -4.74 -21.53 -1.68
N ASN A 37 -3.60 -22.07 -1.24
CA ASN A 37 -3.20 -23.43 -1.56
C ASN A 37 -4.06 -24.50 -0.87
N SER A 38 -4.70 -24.15 0.26
CA SER A 38 -5.59 -25.06 0.99
C SER A 38 -6.99 -25.17 0.39
N LEU A 39 -7.36 -24.26 -0.53
CA LEU A 39 -8.67 -24.26 -1.18
C LEU A 39 -8.74 -25.34 -2.26
N SER A 40 -9.94 -25.85 -2.54
CA SER A 40 -10.18 -26.90 -3.55
C SER A 40 -10.07 -26.40 -4.99
N ASP A 41 -10.14 -25.09 -5.22
CA ASP A 41 -10.10 -24.48 -6.55
C ASP A 41 -8.67 -24.50 -7.12
N GLU A 42 -8.47 -25.22 -8.23
CA GLU A 42 -7.18 -25.35 -8.91
C GLU A 42 -6.61 -24.03 -9.44
N LYS A 43 -7.47 -23.08 -9.84
CA LYS A 43 -7.03 -21.75 -10.25
C LYS A 43 -6.45 -20.99 -9.05
N LEU A 44 -7.07 -21.08 -7.88
CA LEU A 44 -6.58 -20.46 -6.65
C LEU A 44 -5.28 -21.12 -6.14
N LYS A 45 -5.15 -22.44 -6.25
CA LYS A 45 -3.89 -23.14 -5.98
C LYS A 45 -2.77 -22.67 -6.91
N SER A 46 -3.04 -22.55 -8.21
CA SER A 46 -2.06 -22.04 -9.18
C SER A 46 -1.64 -20.59 -8.87
N LEU A 47 -2.54 -19.79 -8.30
CA LEU A 47 -2.27 -18.41 -7.89
C LEU A 47 -1.38 -18.35 -6.64
N SER A 48 -1.47 -19.31 -5.72
CA SER A 48 -0.64 -19.38 -4.51
C SER A 48 0.85 -19.22 -4.83
N GLY A 49 1.36 -19.95 -5.82
CA GLY A 49 2.77 -19.86 -6.24
C GLY A 49 3.19 -18.45 -6.69
N LYS A 50 2.29 -17.72 -7.36
CA LYS A 50 2.53 -16.32 -7.76
C LYS A 50 2.54 -15.38 -6.55
N VAL A 51 1.68 -15.61 -5.57
CA VAL A 51 1.64 -14.82 -4.33
C VAL A 51 2.88 -15.06 -3.47
N VAL A 52 3.38 -16.30 -3.38
CA VAL A 52 4.68 -16.60 -2.74
C VAL A 52 5.80 -15.84 -3.43
N LYS A 53 5.87 -15.88 -4.76
CA LYS A 53 6.88 -15.14 -5.52
C LYS A 53 6.83 -13.64 -5.21
N LEU A 54 5.63 -13.04 -5.21
CA LEU A 54 5.44 -11.63 -4.87
C LEU A 54 5.90 -11.32 -3.43
N SER A 55 5.55 -12.17 -2.45
CA SER A 55 5.95 -11.96 -1.05
C SER A 55 7.47 -11.89 -0.87
N ASN A 56 8.21 -12.75 -1.58
CA ASN A 56 9.66 -12.76 -1.53
C ASN A 56 10.22 -11.48 -2.17
N GLU A 57 9.67 -11.07 -3.31
CA GLU A 57 10.12 -9.88 -4.02
C GLU A 57 9.90 -8.58 -3.22
N LEU A 58 8.75 -8.45 -2.54
CA LEU A 58 8.44 -7.27 -1.73
C LEU A 58 9.43 -7.04 -0.58
N THR A 59 10.05 -8.10 -0.07
CA THR A 59 11.07 -7.99 0.99
C THR A 59 12.30 -7.22 0.51
N HIS A 60 12.60 -7.31 -0.79
CA HIS A 60 13.75 -6.66 -1.42
C HIS A 60 13.38 -5.33 -2.08
N GLN A 61 12.23 -5.24 -2.77
CA GLN A 61 11.90 -4.06 -3.54
C GLN A 61 11.33 -2.91 -2.72
N LEU A 62 10.47 -3.17 -1.73
CA LEU A 62 9.81 -2.09 -0.99
C LEU A 62 10.81 -1.13 -0.30
N PRO A 63 11.89 -1.59 0.36
CA PRO A 63 12.88 -0.67 0.92
C PRO A 63 13.54 0.23 -0.13
N ASN A 64 13.77 -0.29 -1.34
CA ASN A 64 14.39 0.46 -2.42
C ASN A 64 13.42 1.46 -3.06
N ILE A 65 12.15 1.08 -3.25
CA ILE A 65 11.09 1.94 -3.82
C ILE A 65 10.86 3.18 -2.94
N TYR A 66 10.93 3.01 -1.62
CA TYR A 66 10.70 4.09 -0.65
C TYR A 66 11.99 4.64 -0.04
N ALA A 67 13.16 4.29 -0.58
CA ALA A 67 14.41 4.89 -0.16
C ALA A 67 14.38 6.39 -0.49
N VAL A 68 14.70 7.22 0.49
CA VAL A 68 14.86 8.66 0.25
C VAL A 68 16.13 8.86 -0.58
N ASN A 69 16.01 9.60 -1.68
CA ASN A 69 17.13 10.01 -2.51
C ASN A 69 17.44 11.48 -2.27
N ASP A 70 18.44 11.77 -1.43
CA ASP A 70 18.82 13.14 -1.05
C ASP A 70 19.40 13.96 -2.22
N GLY A 71 19.72 13.32 -3.35
CA GLY A 71 20.21 13.97 -4.58
C GLY A 71 19.10 14.44 -5.53
N GLU A 72 17.84 14.10 -5.24
CA GLU A 72 16.70 14.41 -6.10
C GLU A 72 15.67 15.31 -5.39
N PHE A 73 14.83 15.98 -6.19
CA PHE A 73 13.74 16.79 -5.67
C PHE A 73 12.59 15.89 -5.19
N ALA A 74 12.45 15.75 -3.87
CA ALA A 74 11.38 14.97 -3.27
C ALA A 74 10.05 15.74 -3.28
N VAL A 75 9.00 15.09 -3.81
CA VAL A 75 7.63 15.61 -3.81
C VAL A 75 6.72 14.75 -2.96
N LEU A 76 5.70 15.36 -2.35
CA LEU A 76 4.58 14.63 -1.77
C LEU A 76 3.68 14.15 -2.91
N ASN A 77 3.65 12.84 -3.16
CA ASN A 77 2.77 12.23 -4.14
C ASN A 77 1.66 11.41 -3.45
N HIS A 78 0.48 11.31 -4.09
CA HIS A 78 -0.60 10.44 -3.63
C HIS A 78 -0.35 8.96 -3.98
N GLY A 79 0.45 8.70 -5.02
CA GLY A 79 0.74 7.36 -5.54
C GLY A 79 -0.37 6.75 -6.39
N ASP A 80 -1.61 7.21 -6.23
CA ASP A 80 -2.78 6.75 -7.00
C ASP A 80 -3.69 7.93 -7.38
N PHE A 81 -3.20 8.81 -8.27
CA PHE A 81 -3.85 10.08 -8.62
C PHE A 81 -4.75 9.92 -9.86
N TRP A 82 -5.83 9.16 -9.72
CA TRP A 82 -6.84 8.91 -10.77
C TRP A 82 -8.15 9.62 -10.47
N HIS A 83 -8.96 9.88 -11.50
CA HIS A 83 -10.19 10.66 -11.35
C HIS A 83 -11.19 10.05 -10.36
N SER A 84 -11.21 8.71 -10.25
CA SER A 84 -12.04 7.96 -9.29
C SER A 84 -11.68 8.20 -7.83
N ASN A 85 -10.49 8.76 -7.56
CA ASN A 85 -10.00 9.01 -6.21
C ASN A 85 -10.19 10.47 -5.78
N PHE A 86 -10.86 11.31 -6.59
CA PHE A 86 -11.28 12.64 -6.16
C PHE A 86 -12.70 12.59 -5.60
N MET A 87 -12.87 13.24 -4.45
CA MET A 87 -14.19 13.60 -3.95
C MET A 87 -14.37 15.11 -4.13
N LEU A 88 -15.49 15.50 -4.73
CA LEU A 88 -15.87 16.90 -4.83
C LEU A 88 -16.59 17.29 -3.54
N GLY A 89 -15.97 18.18 -2.76
CA GLY A 89 -16.61 18.75 -1.57
C GLY A 89 -17.71 19.73 -1.97
N MET A 90 -18.97 19.28 -1.96
CA MET A 90 -20.14 20.13 -2.14
C MET A 90 -20.68 20.46 -0.74
N GLU A 91 -20.66 21.73 -0.35
CA GLU A 91 -20.95 22.12 1.04
C GLU A 91 -22.39 21.86 1.50
N ASN A 92 -23.38 21.54 0.64
CA ASN A 92 -24.78 21.36 1.06
C ASN A 92 -25.67 20.57 0.05
N ASP A 93 -25.28 19.38 -0.40
CA ASP A 93 -26.21 18.58 -1.24
C ASP A 93 -26.26 17.12 -0.80
N GLU A 94 -27.40 16.70 -0.21
CA GLU A 94 -27.67 15.34 0.24
C GLU A 94 -27.81 14.34 -0.93
N ASN A 95 -27.80 14.81 -2.17
CA ASN A 95 -27.79 13.99 -3.37
C ASN A 95 -26.47 14.15 -4.12
N LEU A 96 -25.53 13.25 -3.85
CA LEU A 96 -24.30 13.12 -4.63
C LEU A 96 -24.63 12.49 -5.99
N PRO A 97 -24.46 13.19 -7.13
CA PRO A 97 -24.42 12.50 -8.41
C PRO A 97 -23.11 11.70 -8.49
N ASP A 98 -23.23 10.39 -8.70
CA ASP A 98 -22.12 9.50 -9.04
C ASP A 98 -21.53 9.99 -10.37
N VAL A 99 -20.42 10.75 -10.34
CA VAL A 99 -19.76 11.25 -11.54
C VAL A 99 -18.97 10.10 -12.16
N ARG A 100 -19.63 9.37 -13.04
CA ARG A 100 -18.99 8.42 -13.97
C ARG A 100 -18.61 9.19 -15.23
N LEU A 101 -17.30 9.38 -15.44
CA LEU A 101 -16.73 9.87 -16.70
C LEU A 101 -16.66 8.75 -17.74
#